data_AF-A0A074RJT4-F1
#
_entry.id   AF-A0A074RJT4-F1
#
_cell.length_a   1.000
_cell.length_b   1.000
_cell.length_c   1.000
_cell.angle_alpha   90.00
_cell.angle_beta   90.00
_cell.angle_gamma   90.00
#
_symmetry.space_group_name_H-M   'P 1'
#
loop_
_entity.id
_entity.type
_entity.pdbx_description
1 polymer ?
#
loop_
_entity_poly.entity_id
_entity_poly.type
_entity_poly.pdbx_seq_one_letter_code
_entity_poly.pdbx_strand_id
1 'polypeptide(L)'
;MISPLDNRMDIDPQSDGSRSGSQGANEEVSFNVAEFNSTVIDAIEQYKSSSTDDPPPFGSKEQLWYEDPDILLYLVTRTFLPESQMDMSSCNLHLKRNRPLLSALQTAYTSHDFASLLSHDAMPDDVKERAPKLEQDITPSTSGNLQDLQDSQVISFQLLFKAPYIGDTAKLFIITLNDVRKAYLNNPLVKKPYNWTVSIIQSSGMGKSRTVEEAGKTVFTFPINIRQEAERDRKAYPPPDSRIRQFFEERVNCNDETQQADYMILLWEMFDRALALVNSRFPELTGAKLALAWANYLEEGGTDLKPGHYRQQFYDGVISEATTKISARTSLNVDKLERRLQTSCRRLIRRIQPVSNNKNVFFMYIDEAHSLTQAIETGNKGHKRNQFHNLGKVLSKLVDYPMFFIFLSTNSSLKDLAPPAFHYRSDRAVQGSQLIPPFTELPFDIYEDKVINEFGSMTLARACEVEVMVLFGRPVWYTIHKVNSDVDVFELAMSKLSNNRMSGHEADSILAALGVRVGITFEGKEITFDEKSNRIAANEEKTAVEEQHSYLAQSKLVESHMRVAYSIPQHRG
;
A
#
# COMPACT_ATOMS: atom_id res chain seq x y z
N MET A 1 6.37 2.86 70.57
CA MET A 1 6.50 1.45 71.00
C MET A 1 5.62 0.61 70.13
N ILE A 2 6.16 -0.53 69.69
CA ILE A 2 5.65 -1.53 68.76
C ILE A 2 5.91 -1.20 67.29
N SER A 3 6.62 -2.13 66.66
CA SER A 3 7.57 -2.03 65.55
C SER A 3 7.03 -2.64 64.25
N PRO A 4 7.63 -2.35 63.08
CA PRO A 4 7.33 -2.99 61.81
C PRO A 4 8.14 -4.29 61.63
N LEU A 5 7.55 -5.27 60.96
CA LEU A 5 8.19 -6.53 60.55
C LEU A 5 8.72 -6.40 59.13
N ASP A 6 10.04 -6.48 59.03
CA ASP A 6 10.85 -6.75 57.85
C ASP A 6 11.30 -8.22 57.98
N ASN A 7 11.39 -8.98 56.87
CA ASN A 7 12.12 -10.26 56.85
C ASN A 7 12.39 -10.74 55.42
N ARG A 8 13.65 -10.55 55.00
CA ARG A 8 14.39 -11.43 54.07
C ARG A 8 14.84 -12.68 54.82
N MET A 9 14.91 -13.85 54.16
CA MET A 9 16.13 -14.68 54.12
C MET A 9 16.03 -15.94 53.22
N ASP A 10 17.21 -16.30 52.71
CA ASP A 10 17.65 -17.39 51.86
C ASP A 10 17.30 -18.82 52.31
N ILE A 11 17.28 -19.76 51.35
CA ILE A 11 17.69 -21.17 51.54
C ILE A 11 18.43 -21.70 50.30
N ASP A 12 19.65 -22.19 50.53
CA ASP A 12 20.61 -22.88 49.64
C ASP A 12 20.26 -24.40 49.48
N PRO A 13 20.84 -25.14 48.50
CA PRO A 13 20.33 -26.43 48.02
C PRO A 13 20.93 -27.63 48.76
N GLN A 14 20.17 -28.73 48.83
CA GLN A 14 20.70 -30.06 49.18
C GLN A 14 20.75 -30.98 47.97
N SER A 15 21.94 -31.53 47.75
CA SER A 15 22.22 -32.68 46.90
C SER A 15 21.88 -33.99 47.62
N ASP A 16 21.39 -34.99 46.89
CA ASP A 16 21.76 -36.38 47.17
C ASP A 16 21.49 -37.33 45.98
N GLY A 17 22.46 -38.21 45.72
CA GLY A 17 22.21 -39.60 45.34
C GLY A 17 22.09 -39.98 43.86
N SER A 18 23.20 -40.42 43.29
CA SER A 18 23.36 -41.04 41.96
C SER A 18 22.85 -42.49 41.86
N ARG A 19 22.37 -42.91 40.67
CA ARG A 19 22.72 -44.21 40.07
C ARG A 19 22.43 -44.29 38.56
N SER A 20 23.50 -44.59 37.84
CA SER A 20 23.60 -44.83 36.40
C SER A 20 22.85 -46.09 35.95
N GLY A 21 22.19 -46.00 34.81
CA GLY A 21 21.69 -47.11 34.00
C GLY A 21 21.82 -46.75 32.53
N SER A 22 22.87 -47.25 31.89
CA SER A 22 23.23 -47.03 30.50
C SER A 22 22.24 -47.69 29.52
N GLN A 23 21.66 -46.93 28.61
CA GLN A 23 21.22 -47.40 27.29
C GLN A 23 21.63 -46.37 26.23
N GLY A 24 22.28 -46.85 25.17
CA GLY A 24 23.05 -46.07 24.22
C GLY A 24 22.21 -45.04 23.47
N ALA A 25 22.79 -43.84 23.33
CA ALA A 25 22.36 -42.86 22.37
C ALA A 25 22.61 -43.41 20.96
N ASN A 26 21.55 -43.56 20.17
CA ASN A 26 21.69 -43.46 18.73
C ASN A 26 22.00 -41.99 18.44
N GLU A 27 23.19 -41.71 17.94
CA GLU A 27 23.52 -40.42 17.34
C GLU A 27 22.62 -40.24 16.11
N GLU A 28 21.54 -39.45 16.25
CA GLU A 28 20.87 -38.87 15.08
C GLU A 28 21.83 -37.87 14.44
N VAL A 29 22.46 -38.29 13.34
CA VAL A 29 23.26 -37.41 12.49
C VAL A 29 22.30 -36.38 11.89
N SER A 30 22.35 -35.14 12.38
CA SER A 30 21.54 -34.04 11.87
C SER A 30 21.88 -33.78 10.40
N PHE A 31 20.88 -33.83 9.52
CA PHE A 31 21.06 -33.52 8.10
C PHE A 31 21.42 -32.04 7.91
N ASN A 32 22.60 -31.77 7.36
CA ASN A 32 23.08 -30.42 7.13
C ASN A 32 22.65 -29.92 5.73
N VAL A 33 21.59 -29.11 5.71
CA VAL A 33 21.01 -28.53 4.48
C VAL A 33 22.01 -27.72 3.67
N ALA A 34 22.86 -26.91 4.32
CA ALA A 34 23.81 -26.03 3.63
C ALA A 34 24.94 -26.84 2.97
N GLU A 35 25.44 -27.86 3.66
CA GLU A 35 26.46 -28.77 3.14
C GLU A 35 25.91 -29.61 1.97
N PHE A 36 24.66 -30.07 2.08
CA PHE A 36 23.99 -30.78 0.99
C PHE A 36 23.84 -29.92 -0.26
N ASN A 37 23.29 -28.70 -0.11
CA ASN A 37 23.10 -27.78 -1.22
C ASN A 37 24.43 -27.41 -1.90
N SER A 38 25.49 -27.15 -1.12
CA SER A 38 26.84 -26.90 -1.66
C SER A 38 27.38 -28.10 -2.43
N THR A 39 27.21 -29.32 -1.91
CA THR A 39 27.70 -30.54 -2.56
C THR A 39 26.98 -30.81 -3.88
N VAL A 40 25.69 -30.50 -3.98
CA VAL A 40 24.95 -30.60 -5.25
C VAL A 40 25.45 -29.58 -6.27
N ILE A 41 25.77 -28.34 -5.86
CA ILE A 41 26.35 -27.33 -6.75
C ILE A 41 27.71 -27.80 -7.29
N ASP A 42 28.56 -28.32 -6.41
CA ASP A 42 29.87 -28.85 -6.82
C ASP A 42 29.73 -30.02 -7.80
N ALA A 43 28.74 -30.90 -7.58
CA ALA A 43 28.44 -31.99 -8.49
C ALA A 43 27.94 -31.50 -9.87
N ILE A 44 27.14 -30.43 -9.92
CA ILE A 44 26.69 -29.79 -11.17
C ILE A 44 27.88 -29.22 -11.94
N GLU A 45 28.76 -28.47 -11.27
CA GLU A 45 29.94 -27.87 -11.92
C GLU A 45 30.96 -28.94 -12.37
N GLN A 46 31.12 -30.02 -11.60
CA GLN A 46 31.94 -31.16 -11.99
C GLN A 46 31.37 -31.91 -13.20
N TYR A 47 30.05 -32.11 -13.24
CA TYR A 47 29.37 -32.73 -14.38
C TYR A 47 29.50 -31.87 -15.64
N LYS A 48 29.27 -30.57 -15.51
CA LYS A 48 29.43 -29.59 -16.59
C LYS A 48 30.85 -29.55 -17.15
N SER A 49 31.87 -29.61 -16.28
CA SER A 49 33.28 -29.57 -16.68
C SER A 49 33.78 -30.86 -17.33
N SER A 50 33.07 -31.98 -17.15
CA SER A 50 33.44 -33.30 -17.69
C SER A 50 32.61 -33.73 -18.91
N SER A 51 31.54 -33.00 -19.25
CA SER A 51 30.73 -33.24 -20.44
C SER A 51 31.46 -32.82 -21.72
N THR A 52 31.27 -33.61 -22.78
CA THR A 52 31.75 -33.31 -24.15
C THR A 52 30.66 -32.71 -25.05
N ASP A 53 29.49 -32.38 -24.49
CA ASP A 53 28.34 -31.89 -25.25
C ASP A 53 28.48 -30.39 -25.57
N ASP A 54 27.95 -29.97 -26.73
CA ASP A 54 27.97 -28.57 -27.18
C ASP A 54 26.55 -28.09 -27.56
N PRO A 55 25.93 -27.16 -26.79
CA PRO A 55 26.46 -26.52 -25.59
C PRO A 55 26.49 -27.48 -24.38
N PRO A 56 27.39 -27.26 -23.40
CA PRO A 56 27.47 -28.10 -22.21
C PRO A 56 26.18 -28.00 -21.38
N PRO A 57 25.78 -29.07 -20.66
CA PRO A 57 24.62 -29.05 -19.78
C PRO A 57 24.77 -27.96 -18.73
N PHE A 58 23.63 -27.43 -18.27
CA PHE A 58 23.57 -26.26 -17.38
C PHE A 58 24.25 -25.03 -17.98
N GLY A 59 24.08 -24.81 -19.29
CA GLY A 59 24.67 -23.69 -20.02
C GLY A 59 24.12 -22.32 -19.60
N SER A 60 22.88 -22.26 -19.10
CA SER A 60 22.25 -21.05 -18.57
C SER A 60 22.21 -21.06 -17.05
N LYS A 61 22.59 -19.94 -16.41
CA LYS A 61 22.47 -19.75 -14.96
C LYS A 61 21.04 -19.44 -14.51
N GLU A 62 20.16 -19.13 -15.45
CA GLU A 62 18.82 -18.60 -15.18
C GLU A 62 17.72 -19.63 -15.49
N GLN A 63 18.05 -20.72 -16.20
CA GLN A 63 17.08 -21.70 -16.64
C GLN A 63 17.70 -23.07 -16.97
N LEU A 64 16.98 -24.17 -16.68
CA LEU A 64 17.30 -25.52 -17.12
C LEU A 64 16.75 -25.76 -18.54
N TRP A 65 17.58 -26.31 -19.44
CA TRP A 65 17.22 -26.58 -20.83
C TRP A 65 17.27 -28.07 -21.16
N TYR A 66 16.42 -28.53 -22.09
CA TYR A 66 16.41 -29.88 -22.65
C TYR A 66 16.54 -31.01 -21.59
N GLU A 67 17.75 -31.55 -21.40
CA GLU A 67 18.10 -32.70 -20.54
C GLU A 67 18.67 -32.27 -19.15
N ASP A 68 18.80 -30.97 -18.90
CA ASP A 68 19.28 -30.46 -17.60
C ASP A 68 18.39 -30.90 -16.41
N PRO A 69 17.05 -31.01 -16.51
CA PRO A 69 16.22 -31.44 -15.38
C PRO A 69 16.43 -32.89 -14.96
N ASP A 70 16.64 -33.82 -15.90
CA ASP A 70 16.93 -35.22 -15.60
C ASP A 70 18.34 -35.40 -15.05
N ILE A 71 19.31 -34.64 -15.58
CA ILE A 71 20.66 -34.58 -15.01
C ILE A 71 20.61 -34.04 -13.59
N LEU A 72 19.83 -32.99 -13.33
CA LEU A 72 19.70 -32.40 -12.01
C LEU A 72 19.04 -33.35 -11.01
N LEU A 73 17.95 -34.02 -11.39
CA LEU A 73 17.31 -35.02 -10.53
C LEU A 73 18.28 -36.15 -10.17
N TYR A 74 19.06 -36.61 -11.14
CA TYR A 74 20.07 -37.63 -10.93
C TYR A 74 21.14 -37.18 -9.94
N LEU A 75 21.68 -35.97 -10.11
CA LEU A 75 22.72 -35.43 -9.22
C LEU A 75 22.19 -35.22 -7.80
N VAL A 76 21.00 -34.65 -7.63
CA VAL A 76 20.37 -34.46 -6.31
C VAL A 76 20.13 -35.82 -5.62
N THR A 77 19.59 -36.80 -6.35
CA THR A 77 19.33 -38.14 -5.82
C THR A 77 20.61 -38.84 -5.41
N ARG A 78 21.67 -38.76 -6.24
CA ARG A 78 22.94 -39.44 -5.98
C ARG A 78 23.76 -38.78 -4.87
N THR A 79 23.65 -37.45 -4.72
CA THR A 79 24.26 -36.72 -3.61
C THR A 79 23.57 -37.05 -2.29
N PHE A 80 22.25 -37.23 -2.31
CA PHE A 80 21.49 -37.55 -1.09
C PHE A 80 21.56 -39.03 -0.71
N LEU A 81 21.48 -39.89 -1.72
CA LEU A 81 21.40 -41.33 -1.58
C LEU A 81 22.38 -42.02 -2.56
N PRO A 82 23.68 -42.06 -2.24
CA PRO A 82 24.72 -42.57 -3.14
C PRO A 82 24.50 -44.02 -3.60
N GLU A 83 23.78 -44.82 -2.81
CA GLU A 83 23.38 -46.20 -3.10
C GLU A 83 22.14 -46.36 -4.00
N SER A 84 21.49 -45.25 -4.41
CA SER A 84 20.31 -45.32 -5.29
C SER A 84 20.66 -45.94 -6.64
N GLN A 85 19.76 -46.79 -7.14
CA GLN A 85 19.89 -47.47 -8.44
C GLN A 85 19.37 -46.60 -9.60
N MET A 86 18.94 -45.36 -9.33
CA MET A 86 18.44 -44.44 -10.34
C MET A 86 19.56 -43.99 -11.28
N ASP A 87 19.47 -44.38 -12.55
CA ASP A 87 20.31 -43.87 -13.63
C ASP A 87 19.63 -42.71 -14.39
N MET A 88 20.35 -42.07 -15.31
CA MET A 88 19.84 -40.95 -16.10
C MET A 88 18.57 -41.32 -16.89
N SER A 89 18.50 -42.54 -17.43
CA SER A 89 17.34 -43.02 -18.19
C SER A 89 16.10 -43.17 -17.30
N SER A 90 16.30 -43.63 -16.06
CA SER A 90 15.26 -43.77 -15.05
C SER A 90 14.76 -42.40 -14.56
N CYS A 91 15.66 -41.43 -14.37
CA CYS A 91 15.31 -40.05 -14.00
C CYS A 91 14.44 -39.37 -15.08
N ASN A 92 14.81 -39.53 -16.35
CA ASN A 92 14.04 -38.99 -17.49
C ASN A 92 12.62 -39.57 -17.53
N LEU A 93 12.48 -40.89 -17.33
CA LEU A 93 11.17 -41.55 -17.31
C LEU A 93 10.32 -41.12 -16.11
N HIS A 94 10.95 -40.93 -14.94
CA HIS A 94 10.28 -40.46 -13.72
C HIS A 94 9.73 -39.04 -13.90
N LEU A 95 10.52 -38.12 -14.47
CA LEU A 95 10.09 -36.75 -14.72
C LEU A 95 8.97 -36.64 -15.76
N LYS A 96 8.97 -37.51 -16.77
CA LYS A 96 7.86 -37.59 -17.74
C LYS A 96 6.54 -37.97 -17.08
N ARG A 97 6.58 -38.79 -16.02
CA ARG A 97 5.40 -39.21 -15.26
C ARG A 97 5.01 -38.20 -14.18
N ASN A 98 5.97 -37.46 -13.64
CA ASN A 98 5.80 -36.54 -12.52
C ASN A 98 6.10 -35.09 -12.92
N ARG A 99 5.26 -34.53 -13.80
CA ARG A 99 5.43 -33.16 -14.33
C ARG A 99 5.59 -32.05 -13.28
N PRO A 100 4.93 -32.07 -12.10
CA PRO A 100 5.14 -31.04 -11.09
C PRO A 100 6.59 -30.93 -10.61
N LEU A 101 7.35 -32.04 -10.60
CA LEU A 101 8.75 -32.07 -10.17
C LEU A 101 9.65 -31.25 -11.10
N LEU A 102 9.30 -31.09 -12.38
CA LEU A 102 10.08 -30.25 -13.31
C LEU A 102 10.08 -28.78 -12.90
N SER A 103 8.95 -28.26 -12.43
CA SER A 103 8.87 -26.88 -11.93
C SER A 103 9.68 -26.73 -10.63
N ALA A 104 9.61 -27.72 -9.74
CA ALA A 104 10.38 -27.71 -8.49
C ALA A 104 11.88 -27.76 -8.75
N LEU A 105 12.35 -28.60 -9.69
CA LEU A 105 13.75 -28.67 -10.10
C LEU A 105 14.24 -27.35 -10.69
N GLN A 106 13.42 -26.70 -11.52
CA GLN A 106 13.74 -25.38 -12.07
C GLN A 106 13.85 -24.32 -10.97
N THR A 107 12.93 -24.31 -10.01
CA THR A 107 12.97 -23.41 -8.86
C THR A 107 14.22 -23.65 -8.03
N ALA A 108 14.47 -24.91 -7.61
CA ALA A 108 15.63 -25.32 -6.83
C ALA A 108 16.97 -24.96 -7.50
N TYR A 109 17.06 -25.14 -8.83
CA TYR A 109 18.25 -24.74 -9.58
C TYR A 109 18.52 -23.23 -9.53
N THR A 110 17.47 -22.41 -9.68
CA THR A 110 17.60 -20.94 -9.66
C THR A 110 17.78 -20.36 -8.26
N SER A 111 17.24 -21.01 -7.23
CA SER A 111 17.37 -20.59 -5.83
C SER A 111 18.59 -21.21 -5.14
N HIS A 112 19.24 -22.19 -5.76
CA HIS A 112 20.29 -23.04 -5.18
C HIS A 112 19.85 -23.80 -3.92
N ASP A 113 18.55 -24.06 -3.78
CA ASP A 113 17.98 -24.83 -2.69
C ASP A 113 17.51 -26.21 -3.17
N PHE A 114 18.42 -27.19 -3.11
CA PHE A 114 18.17 -28.57 -3.55
C PHE A 114 17.61 -29.45 -2.43
N ALA A 115 17.86 -29.09 -1.17
CA ALA A 115 17.37 -29.83 0.00
C ALA A 115 15.84 -29.82 0.07
N SER A 116 15.17 -28.74 -0.33
CA SER A 116 13.71 -28.68 -0.38
C SER A 116 13.10 -29.66 -1.38
N LEU A 117 13.85 -30.10 -2.39
CA LEU A 117 13.40 -31.16 -3.29
C LEU A 117 13.21 -32.49 -2.55
N LEU A 118 14.03 -32.81 -1.55
CA LEU A 118 13.98 -34.10 -0.85
C LEU A 118 12.64 -34.37 -0.17
N SER A 119 11.95 -33.30 0.23
CA SER A 119 10.62 -33.32 0.85
C SER A 119 9.46 -33.20 -0.16
N HIS A 120 9.76 -33.09 -1.46
CA HIS A 120 8.74 -32.91 -2.49
C HIS A 120 8.01 -34.24 -2.79
N ASP A 121 6.67 -34.23 -2.76
CA ASP A 121 5.82 -35.45 -2.88
C ASP A 121 6.09 -36.30 -4.13
N ALA A 122 6.56 -35.66 -5.20
CA ALA A 122 6.88 -36.30 -6.47
C ALA A 122 8.32 -36.85 -6.57
N MET A 123 9.16 -36.69 -5.54
CA MET A 123 10.48 -37.33 -5.51
C MET A 123 10.38 -38.85 -5.54
N PRO A 124 11.45 -39.54 -5.96
CA PRO A 124 11.58 -40.99 -5.86
C PRO A 124 11.23 -41.49 -4.44
N ASP A 125 10.50 -42.59 -4.34
CA ASP A 125 9.98 -43.08 -3.06
C ASP A 125 11.10 -43.45 -2.08
N ASP A 126 12.24 -43.96 -2.58
CA ASP A 126 13.44 -44.25 -1.80
C ASP A 126 14.09 -42.99 -1.20
N VAL A 127 13.99 -41.86 -1.89
CA VAL A 127 14.43 -40.55 -1.36
C VAL A 127 13.46 -40.04 -0.30
N LYS A 128 12.16 -40.10 -0.55
CA LYS A 128 11.14 -39.60 0.40
C LYS A 128 11.10 -40.38 1.71
N GLU A 129 11.31 -41.70 1.66
CA GLU A 129 11.33 -42.54 2.86
C GLU A 129 12.53 -42.29 3.77
N ARG A 130 13.64 -41.80 3.21
CA ARG A 130 14.90 -41.55 3.93
C ARG A 130 15.17 -40.06 4.16
N ALA A 131 14.41 -39.17 3.53
CA ALA A 131 14.45 -37.75 3.78
C ALA A 131 14.14 -37.45 5.26
N PRO A 132 14.92 -36.60 5.93
CA PRO A 132 14.65 -36.23 7.32
C PRO A 132 13.26 -35.58 7.41
N LYS A 133 12.38 -36.13 8.25
CA LYS A 133 11.09 -35.50 8.57
C LYS A 133 11.37 -34.27 9.43
N LEU A 134 11.27 -33.09 8.84
CA LEU A 134 11.34 -31.81 9.55
C LEU A 134 10.07 -31.66 10.42
N GLU A 135 10.04 -32.26 11.61
CA GLU A 135 8.98 -32.09 12.60
C GLU A 135 9.23 -30.84 13.46
N GLN A 136 8.18 -30.05 13.65
CA GLN A 136 8.15 -28.82 14.45
C GLN A 136 7.88 -29.15 15.92
N ASP A 137 8.89 -29.06 16.78
CA ASP A 137 8.70 -29.08 18.24
C ASP A 137 8.99 -27.71 18.86
N ILE A 138 8.00 -27.21 19.60
CA ILE A 138 7.98 -25.93 20.29
C ILE A 138 8.57 -26.12 21.69
N THR A 139 9.69 -25.48 22.01
CA THR A 139 9.89 -24.84 23.33
C THR A 139 10.94 -23.70 23.25
N PRO A 140 10.80 -22.65 24.07
CA PRO A 140 11.38 -21.34 23.81
C PRO A 140 12.79 -21.23 24.39
N SER A 141 13.76 -20.87 23.56
CA SER A 141 15.07 -20.40 24.01
C SER A 141 15.52 -19.19 23.20
N THR A 142 15.83 -18.17 23.95
CA THR A 142 16.25 -16.82 23.62
C THR A 142 17.41 -16.76 22.62
N SER A 143 17.34 -15.75 21.75
CA SER A 143 18.41 -15.17 20.92
C SER A 143 18.89 -15.96 19.67
N GLY A 144 18.59 -15.41 18.49
CA GLY A 144 19.32 -15.72 17.25
C GLY A 144 18.48 -15.74 15.98
N ASN A 145 18.25 -14.56 15.39
CA ASN A 145 17.94 -14.31 13.97
C ASN A 145 16.75 -15.04 13.31
N LEU A 146 15.56 -14.43 13.42
CA LEU A 146 14.51 -14.57 12.41
C LEU A 146 14.92 -13.82 11.13
N GLN A 147 15.36 -14.52 10.09
CA GLN A 147 15.21 -14.02 8.71
C GLN A 147 14.71 -15.05 7.68
N ASP A 148 14.67 -16.36 7.95
CA ASP A 148 14.38 -17.34 6.88
C ASP A 148 13.05 -18.11 7.02
N LEU A 149 12.00 -17.45 7.51
CA LEU A 149 10.64 -18.01 7.57
C LEU A 149 9.60 -17.03 7.02
N GLN A 150 9.63 -16.77 5.72
CA GLN A 150 8.54 -16.09 5.00
C GLN A 150 8.36 -16.58 3.55
N ASP A 151 8.09 -17.86 3.34
CA ASP A 151 7.24 -18.27 2.22
C ASP A 151 5.80 -18.42 2.70
N SER A 152 5.19 -17.28 3.02
CA SER A 152 3.76 -17.16 3.29
C SER A 152 3.00 -17.13 1.97
N GLN A 153 2.00 -18.00 1.83
CA GLN A 153 1.01 -18.02 0.75
C GLN A 153 0.53 -16.60 0.45
N VAL A 154 0.90 -16.09 -0.73
CA VAL A 154 0.72 -14.68 -1.08
C VAL A 154 -0.76 -14.33 -1.22
N ILE A 155 -1.27 -13.45 -0.34
CA ILE A 155 -2.57 -12.78 -0.51
C ILE A 155 -2.56 -11.98 -1.81
N SER A 156 -3.48 -12.28 -2.73
CA SER A 156 -3.72 -11.42 -3.89
C SER A 156 -4.68 -10.29 -3.53
N PHE A 157 -4.13 -9.10 -3.28
CA PHE A 157 -4.91 -7.89 -3.00
C PHE A 157 -5.75 -7.43 -4.19
N GLN A 158 -5.36 -7.79 -5.40
CA GLN A 158 -6.11 -7.56 -6.61
C GLN A 158 -7.43 -8.33 -6.59
N LEU A 159 -7.42 -9.61 -6.20
CA LEU A 159 -8.66 -10.40 -6.09
C LEU A 159 -9.59 -9.78 -5.03
N LEU A 160 -9.04 -9.36 -3.89
CA LEU A 160 -9.77 -8.63 -2.85
C LEU A 160 -10.40 -7.35 -3.40
N PHE A 161 -9.63 -6.58 -4.17
CA PHE A 161 -10.06 -5.30 -4.72
C PHE A 161 -11.05 -5.44 -5.89
N LYS A 162 -11.14 -6.61 -6.54
CA LYS A 162 -12.13 -6.89 -7.59
C LYS A 162 -13.44 -7.50 -7.08
N ALA A 163 -13.49 -7.94 -5.82
CA ALA A 163 -14.72 -8.46 -5.21
C ALA A 163 -15.88 -7.45 -5.34
N PRO A 164 -17.15 -7.87 -5.37
CA PRO A 164 -18.28 -6.93 -5.48
C PRO A 164 -18.21 -5.81 -4.43
N TYR A 165 -18.46 -4.56 -4.86
CA TYR A 165 -18.53 -3.43 -3.94
C TYR A 165 -19.79 -3.55 -3.06
N ILE A 166 -19.68 -3.20 -1.78
CA ILE A 166 -20.75 -3.34 -0.79
C ILE A 166 -21.07 -1.97 -0.20
N GLY A 167 -22.38 -1.70 -0.07
CA GLY A 167 -22.90 -0.43 0.41
C GLY A 167 -23.02 0.64 -0.69
N ASP A 168 -23.55 1.79 -0.30
CA ASP A 168 -23.86 2.91 -1.20
C ASP A 168 -22.86 4.07 -1.12
N THR A 169 -21.74 3.91 -0.41
CA THR A 169 -20.82 5.01 -0.11
C THR A 169 -20.25 5.68 -1.36
N ALA A 170 -19.91 4.93 -2.42
CA ALA A 170 -19.47 5.51 -3.69
C ALA A 170 -20.55 6.40 -4.36
N LYS A 171 -21.82 5.97 -4.30
CA LYS A 171 -22.96 6.73 -4.82
C LYS A 171 -23.21 7.98 -3.98
N LEU A 172 -23.19 7.85 -2.64
CA LEU A 172 -23.32 8.97 -1.72
C LEU A 172 -22.19 9.97 -1.92
N PHE A 173 -20.95 9.51 -2.10
CA PHE A 173 -19.80 10.34 -2.40
C PHE A 173 -20.02 11.19 -3.67
N ILE A 174 -20.49 10.59 -4.76
CA ILE A 174 -20.83 11.32 -5.99
C ILE A 174 -21.92 12.37 -5.74
N ILE A 175 -22.99 12.00 -5.03
CA ILE A 175 -24.10 12.90 -4.71
C ILE A 175 -23.60 14.09 -3.89
N THR A 176 -22.84 13.83 -2.83
CA THR A 176 -22.28 14.87 -1.96
C THR A 176 -21.40 15.84 -2.74
N LEU A 177 -20.50 15.37 -3.60
CA LEU A 177 -19.66 16.26 -4.41
C LEU A 177 -20.47 17.09 -5.43
N ASN A 178 -21.54 16.54 -5.98
CA ASN A 178 -22.46 17.30 -6.84
C ASN A 178 -23.21 18.38 -6.04
N ASP A 179 -23.68 18.04 -4.85
CA ASP A 179 -24.42 18.95 -3.97
C ASP A 179 -23.54 20.07 -3.44
N VAL A 180 -22.30 19.77 -3.04
CA VAL A 180 -21.28 20.76 -2.71
C VAL A 180 -21.12 21.74 -3.86
N ARG A 181 -20.88 21.26 -5.09
CA ARG A 181 -20.75 22.15 -6.25
C ARG A 181 -21.98 23.01 -6.47
N LYS A 182 -23.17 22.41 -6.40
CA LYS A 182 -24.45 23.10 -6.57
C LYS A 182 -24.67 24.19 -5.53
N ALA A 183 -24.29 23.95 -4.28
CA ALA A 183 -24.42 24.92 -3.19
C ALA A 183 -23.62 26.20 -3.47
N TYR A 184 -22.39 26.07 -3.98
CA TYR A 184 -21.56 27.23 -4.36
C TYR A 184 -22.06 27.95 -5.62
N LEU A 185 -22.69 27.23 -6.57
CA LEU A 185 -23.25 27.86 -7.78
C LEU A 185 -24.52 28.68 -7.48
N ASN A 186 -25.32 28.25 -6.50
CA ASN A 186 -26.62 28.84 -6.20
C ASN A 186 -26.58 29.95 -5.16
N ASN A 187 -25.43 30.20 -4.52
CA ASN A 187 -25.31 31.21 -3.47
C ASN A 187 -24.37 32.35 -3.90
N PRO A 188 -24.90 33.48 -4.40
CA PRO A 188 -24.09 34.62 -4.84
C PRO A 188 -23.31 35.29 -3.70
N LEU A 189 -23.67 35.02 -2.43
CA LEU A 189 -22.93 35.50 -1.25
C LEU A 189 -21.74 34.59 -0.90
N VAL A 190 -21.75 33.33 -1.35
CA VAL A 190 -20.62 32.41 -1.17
C VAL A 190 -19.60 32.71 -2.26
N LYS A 191 -18.43 33.21 -1.85
CA LYS A 191 -17.29 33.35 -2.74
C LYS A 191 -16.89 31.97 -3.26
N LYS A 192 -16.57 31.89 -4.55
CA LYS A 192 -16.13 30.67 -5.23
C LYS A 192 -15.05 29.94 -4.41
N PRO A 193 -15.02 28.60 -4.41
CA PRO A 193 -13.95 27.89 -3.74
C PRO A 193 -12.62 28.22 -4.43
N TYR A 194 -11.50 28.11 -3.71
CA TYR A 194 -10.18 28.34 -4.30
C TYR A 194 -9.91 27.38 -5.47
N ASN A 195 -10.28 26.11 -5.31
CA ASN A 195 -10.27 25.05 -6.30
C ASN A 195 -11.27 23.95 -5.88
N TRP A 196 -11.55 22.99 -6.76
CA TRP A 196 -12.43 21.85 -6.45
C TRP A 196 -11.64 20.65 -5.92
N THR A 197 -10.98 20.83 -4.78
CA THR A 197 -10.21 19.76 -4.14
C THR A 197 -10.90 19.26 -2.88
N VAL A 198 -10.87 17.95 -2.65
CA VAL A 198 -11.30 17.34 -1.40
C VAL A 198 -10.32 16.23 -1.00
N SER A 199 -10.14 16.04 0.30
CA SER A 199 -9.28 14.98 0.83
C SER A 199 -10.15 13.90 1.48
N ILE A 200 -9.82 12.62 1.26
CA ILE A 200 -10.37 11.50 2.04
C ILE A 200 -9.26 11.03 2.97
N ILE A 201 -9.44 11.29 4.26
CA ILE A 201 -8.43 11.07 5.29
C ILE A 201 -8.95 9.98 6.21
N GLN A 202 -8.41 8.78 6.02
CA GLN A 202 -8.83 7.60 6.77
C GLN A 202 -7.70 6.58 6.83
N SER A 203 -7.75 5.69 7.81
CA SER A 203 -6.76 4.62 7.98
C SER A 203 -6.71 3.66 6.77
N SER A 204 -5.63 2.88 6.65
CA SER A 204 -5.52 1.86 5.60
C SER A 204 -6.54 0.73 5.82
N GLY A 205 -7.09 0.18 4.74
CA GLY A 205 -8.11 -0.88 4.80
C GLY A 205 -9.56 -0.40 4.98
N MET A 206 -9.79 0.92 5.02
CA MET A 206 -11.13 1.54 5.13
C MET A 206 -11.94 1.60 3.83
N GLY A 207 -11.36 1.16 2.71
CA GLY A 207 -12.03 1.25 1.40
C GLY A 207 -12.00 2.63 0.74
N LYS A 208 -11.02 3.51 1.07
CA LYS A 208 -10.82 4.82 0.42
C LYS A 208 -10.69 4.70 -1.11
N SER A 209 -9.63 4.01 -1.55
CA SER A 209 -9.33 3.82 -2.97
C SER A 209 -10.43 3.04 -3.67
N ARG A 210 -11.04 2.07 -2.96
CA ARG A 210 -12.16 1.28 -3.46
C ARG A 210 -13.42 2.12 -3.69
N THR A 211 -13.74 3.04 -2.80
CA THR A 211 -14.89 3.94 -2.92
C THR A 211 -14.76 4.85 -4.13
N VAL A 212 -13.57 5.42 -4.37
CA VAL A 212 -13.35 6.33 -5.49
C VAL A 212 -13.22 5.58 -6.82
N GLU A 213 -12.64 4.38 -6.82
CA GLU A 213 -12.61 3.50 -7.99
C GLU A 213 -14.03 3.07 -8.40
N GLU A 214 -14.87 2.69 -7.44
CA GLU A 214 -16.28 2.39 -7.70
C GLU A 214 -17.04 3.62 -8.21
N ALA A 215 -16.80 4.80 -7.62
CA ALA A 215 -17.37 6.04 -8.14
C ALA A 215 -16.94 6.32 -9.59
N GLY A 216 -15.71 5.93 -9.95
CA GLY A 216 -15.12 6.03 -11.28
C GLY A 216 -15.83 5.22 -12.36
N LYS A 217 -16.62 4.21 -11.97
CA LYS A 217 -17.48 3.45 -12.89
C LYS A 217 -18.71 4.25 -13.34
N THR A 218 -19.05 5.32 -12.63
CA THR A 218 -20.21 6.18 -12.95
C THR A 218 -19.80 7.58 -13.41
N VAL A 219 -18.68 8.11 -12.92
CA VAL A 219 -18.11 9.42 -13.29
C VAL A 219 -16.75 9.20 -13.91
N PHE A 220 -16.49 9.75 -15.11
CA PHE A 220 -15.22 9.55 -15.82
C PHE A 220 -14.06 9.91 -14.88
N THR A 221 -13.03 9.07 -14.77
CA THR A 221 -12.03 9.25 -13.69
C THR A 221 -10.59 9.01 -14.15
N PHE A 222 -9.68 9.85 -13.67
CA PHE A 222 -8.23 9.62 -13.76
C PHE A 222 -7.72 9.07 -12.42
N PRO A 223 -7.46 7.75 -12.32
CA PRO A 223 -6.91 7.14 -11.12
C PRO A 223 -5.38 7.29 -11.11
N ILE A 224 -4.82 7.97 -10.11
CA ILE A 224 -3.37 8.09 -9.92
C ILE A 224 -3.02 7.54 -8.55
N ASN A 225 -1.96 6.74 -8.47
CA ASN A 225 -1.36 6.31 -7.22
C ASN A 225 0.14 6.65 -7.24
N ILE A 226 0.58 7.51 -6.33
CA ILE A 226 1.99 7.95 -6.22
C ILE A 226 2.71 7.33 -5.03
N ARG A 227 2.20 6.22 -4.48
CA ARG A 227 2.86 5.48 -3.40
C ARG A 227 4.28 5.10 -3.80
N GLN A 228 5.19 5.16 -2.84
CA GLN A 228 6.52 4.58 -2.99
C GLN A 228 6.42 3.10 -3.35
N GLU A 229 7.31 2.63 -4.23
CA GLU A 229 7.42 1.20 -4.49
C GLU A 229 7.81 0.49 -3.20
N ALA A 230 7.01 -0.51 -2.85
CA ALA A 230 7.25 -1.30 -1.67
C ALA A 230 8.53 -2.12 -1.82
N GLU A 231 9.27 -2.30 -0.73
CA GLU A 231 10.14 -3.47 -0.56
C GLU A 231 9.32 -4.75 -0.83
N ARG A 232 9.94 -5.82 -1.33
CA ARG A 232 9.26 -7.01 -1.90
C ARG A 232 8.16 -7.60 -1.00
N ASP A 233 8.21 -7.32 0.30
CA ASP A 233 7.35 -7.91 1.33
C ASP A 233 6.13 -7.04 1.70
N ARG A 234 6.04 -5.78 1.25
CA ARG A 234 4.92 -4.87 1.57
C ARG A 234 3.91 -4.75 0.42
N LYS A 235 3.10 -5.78 0.23
CA LYS A 235 2.03 -5.78 -0.80
C LYS A 235 0.90 -4.82 -0.40
N ALA A 236 0.55 -3.91 -1.30
CA ALA A 236 -0.58 -3.00 -1.14
C ALA A 236 -1.18 -2.65 -2.51
N TYR A 237 -2.50 -2.49 -2.55
CA TYR A 237 -3.25 -2.28 -3.79
C TYR A 237 -4.10 -1.00 -3.70
N PRO A 238 -4.26 -0.22 -4.79
CA PRO A 238 -3.69 -0.44 -6.13
C PRO A 238 -2.16 -0.28 -6.18
N PRO A 239 -1.49 -0.85 -7.20
CA PRO A 239 -0.07 -0.63 -7.45
C PRO A 239 0.20 0.82 -7.88
N PRO A 240 1.45 1.32 -7.70
CA PRO A 240 1.80 2.70 -8.00
C PRO A 240 1.93 2.97 -9.52
N ASP A 241 1.60 4.19 -9.93
CA ASP A 241 1.92 4.72 -11.25
C ASP A 241 3.34 5.31 -11.23
N SER A 242 4.35 4.44 -11.29
CA SER A 242 5.76 4.79 -11.05
C SER A 242 6.26 5.99 -11.86
N ARG A 243 5.82 6.12 -13.12
CA ARG A 243 6.23 7.23 -14.01
C ARG A 243 5.61 8.57 -13.60
N ILE A 244 4.38 8.58 -13.11
CA ILE A 244 3.74 9.78 -12.56
C ILE A 244 4.39 10.15 -11.22
N ARG A 245 4.65 9.15 -10.35
CA ARG A 245 5.37 9.35 -9.10
C ARG A 245 6.74 9.99 -9.33
N GLN A 246 7.56 9.40 -10.20
CA GLN A 246 8.88 9.90 -10.56
C GLN A 246 8.81 11.35 -11.07
N PHE A 247 7.80 11.68 -11.88
CA PHE A 247 7.60 13.05 -12.35
C PHE A 247 7.44 14.05 -11.19
N PHE A 248 6.69 13.70 -10.13
CA PHE A 248 6.62 14.54 -8.93
C PHE A 248 7.95 14.54 -8.16
N GLU A 249 8.56 13.38 -7.91
CA GLU A 249 9.83 13.27 -7.17
C GLU A 249 10.95 14.14 -7.78
N GLU A 250 11.11 14.13 -9.11
CA GLU A 250 12.11 14.95 -9.83
C GLU A 250 11.90 16.46 -9.66
N ARG A 251 10.69 16.88 -9.29
CA ARG A 251 10.29 18.30 -9.19
C ARG A 251 10.21 18.78 -7.75
N VAL A 252 10.44 17.92 -6.77
CA VAL A 252 10.32 18.27 -5.35
C VAL A 252 11.16 19.48 -4.99
N ASN A 253 12.36 19.62 -5.56
CA ASN A 253 13.30 20.71 -5.26
C ASN A 253 13.27 21.87 -6.26
N CYS A 254 12.40 21.82 -7.28
CA CYS A 254 12.22 22.90 -8.24
C CYS A 254 11.56 24.13 -7.57
N ASN A 255 11.79 25.32 -8.12
CA ASN A 255 11.09 26.52 -7.66
C ASN A 255 9.58 26.45 -7.95
N ASP A 256 8.79 27.26 -7.23
CA ASP A 256 7.31 27.26 -7.31
C ASP A 256 6.79 27.45 -8.75
N GLU A 257 7.40 28.35 -9.53
CA GLU A 257 6.96 28.69 -10.88
C GLU A 257 7.21 27.54 -11.87
N THR A 258 8.38 26.90 -11.77
CA THR A 258 8.72 25.71 -12.56
C THR A 258 7.77 24.57 -12.22
N GLN A 259 7.54 24.26 -10.94
CA GLN A 259 6.61 23.21 -10.53
C GLN A 259 5.20 23.47 -11.09
N GLN A 260 4.67 24.69 -10.93
CA GLN A 260 3.35 25.07 -11.45
C GLN A 260 3.27 24.92 -12.97
N ALA A 261 4.28 25.39 -13.69
CA ALA A 261 4.34 25.29 -15.15
C ALA A 261 4.38 23.83 -15.64
N ASP A 262 5.13 22.98 -14.95
CA ASP A 262 5.24 21.56 -15.29
C ASP A 262 3.97 20.79 -14.95
N TYR A 263 3.31 21.07 -13.82
CA TYR A 263 2.00 20.49 -13.49
C TYR A 263 0.90 20.94 -14.46
N MET A 264 0.94 22.18 -14.97
CA MET A 264 0.04 22.63 -16.04
C MET A 264 0.24 21.81 -17.32
N ILE A 265 1.49 21.52 -17.69
CA ILE A 265 1.81 20.69 -18.87
C ILE A 265 1.34 19.27 -18.64
N LEU A 266 1.61 18.67 -17.46
CA LEU A 266 1.15 17.33 -17.11
C LEU A 266 -0.37 17.18 -17.30
N LEU A 267 -1.16 18.05 -16.68
CA LEU A 267 -2.63 18.00 -16.75
C LEU A 267 -3.14 18.26 -18.17
N TRP A 268 -2.52 19.19 -18.90
CA TRP A 268 -2.86 19.44 -20.30
C TRP A 268 -2.65 18.19 -21.14
N GLU A 269 -1.49 17.53 -21.04
CA GLU A 269 -1.19 16.31 -21.80
C GLU A 269 -2.10 15.15 -21.42
N MET A 270 -2.43 15.01 -20.14
CA MET A 270 -3.43 14.03 -19.69
C MET A 270 -4.78 14.24 -20.39
N PHE A 271 -5.26 15.49 -20.45
CA PHE A 271 -6.56 15.79 -21.04
C PHE A 271 -6.58 15.62 -22.56
N ASP A 272 -5.54 16.06 -23.27
CA ASP A 272 -5.46 15.91 -24.74
C ASP A 272 -5.31 14.44 -25.14
N ARG A 273 -4.52 13.66 -24.39
CA ARG A 273 -4.36 12.23 -24.66
C ARG A 273 -5.61 11.43 -24.33
N ALA A 274 -6.29 11.75 -23.22
CA ALA A 274 -7.58 11.16 -22.89
C ALA A 274 -8.63 11.46 -23.97
N LEU A 275 -8.69 12.71 -24.43
CA LEU A 275 -9.59 13.11 -25.52
C LEU A 275 -9.32 12.30 -26.80
N ALA A 276 -8.05 12.15 -27.19
CA ALA A 276 -7.67 11.36 -28.36
C ALA A 276 -8.12 9.89 -28.24
N LEU A 277 -7.88 9.27 -27.08
CA LEU A 277 -8.30 7.89 -26.81
C LEU A 277 -9.82 7.73 -26.75
N VAL A 278 -10.53 8.66 -26.13
CA VAL A 278 -11.99 8.64 -26.06
C VAL A 278 -12.61 8.78 -27.45
N ASN A 279 -12.01 9.60 -28.32
CA ASN A 279 -12.48 9.73 -29.70
C ASN A 279 -12.21 8.48 -30.54
N SER A 280 -11.06 7.82 -30.37
CA SER A 280 -10.68 6.66 -31.18
C SER A 280 -11.30 5.35 -30.69
N ARG A 281 -11.37 5.13 -29.38
CA ARG A 281 -11.82 3.86 -28.78
C ARG A 281 -13.29 3.85 -28.36
N PHE A 282 -13.85 5.01 -28.01
CA PHE A 282 -15.20 5.09 -27.44
C PHE A 282 -16.09 6.12 -28.15
N PRO A 283 -16.09 6.22 -29.50
CA PRO A 283 -16.65 7.37 -30.25
C PRO A 283 -18.11 7.68 -29.92
N GLU A 284 -18.92 6.66 -29.61
CA GLU A 284 -20.37 6.80 -29.36
C GLU A 284 -20.74 6.89 -27.88
N LEU A 285 -19.79 6.63 -26.97
CA LEU A 285 -20.07 6.59 -25.54
C LEU A 285 -19.92 7.98 -24.91
N THR A 286 -20.83 8.32 -24.00
CA THR A 286 -20.83 9.55 -23.20
C THR A 286 -21.31 9.26 -21.77
N GLY A 287 -21.10 10.20 -20.85
CA GLY A 287 -21.57 10.13 -19.46
C GLY A 287 -21.14 8.86 -18.73
N ALA A 288 -22.05 8.26 -17.95
CA ALA A 288 -21.75 7.08 -17.14
C ALA A 288 -21.35 5.85 -17.95
N LYS A 289 -21.89 5.68 -19.17
CA LYS A 289 -21.49 4.56 -20.06
C LYS A 289 -20.03 4.70 -20.49
N LEU A 290 -19.60 5.92 -20.81
CA LEU A 290 -18.19 6.20 -21.11
C LEU A 290 -17.32 6.03 -19.86
N ALA A 291 -17.77 6.49 -18.69
CA ALA A 291 -17.04 6.34 -17.44
C ALA A 291 -16.74 4.85 -17.14
N LEU A 292 -17.75 3.99 -17.23
CA LEU A 292 -17.60 2.55 -17.04
C LEU A 292 -16.63 1.93 -18.06
N ALA A 293 -16.78 2.25 -19.35
CA ALA A 293 -15.89 1.73 -20.39
C ALA A 293 -14.44 2.19 -20.20
N TRP A 294 -14.24 3.44 -19.78
CA TRP A 294 -12.94 4.01 -19.46
C TRP A 294 -12.30 3.34 -18.23
N ALA A 295 -13.08 3.13 -17.15
CA ALA A 295 -12.60 2.45 -15.95
C ALA A 295 -12.14 1.02 -16.27
N ASN A 296 -12.96 0.25 -16.98
CA ASN A 296 -12.62 -1.12 -17.40
C ASN A 296 -11.38 -1.14 -18.30
N TYR A 297 -11.25 -0.18 -19.22
CA TYR A 297 -10.08 -0.05 -20.08
C TYR A 297 -8.81 0.19 -19.29
N LEU A 298 -8.83 1.06 -18.28
CA LEU A 298 -7.64 1.33 -17.44
C LEU A 298 -7.27 0.15 -16.53
N GLU A 299 -8.23 -0.70 -16.15
CA GLU A 299 -8.01 -1.85 -15.27
C GLU A 299 -7.45 -3.08 -15.99
N GLU A 300 -7.67 -3.18 -17.31
CA GLU A 300 -7.30 -4.35 -18.10
C GLU A 300 -5.82 -4.72 -17.94
N GLY A 301 -5.54 -6.01 -17.74
CA GLY A 301 -4.18 -6.56 -17.57
C GLY A 301 -3.46 -6.15 -16.27
N GLY A 302 -4.15 -5.52 -15.31
CA GLY A 302 -3.55 -5.17 -14.03
C GLY A 302 -3.18 -6.41 -13.20
N THR A 303 -2.21 -6.26 -12.30
CA THR A 303 -1.81 -7.28 -11.31
C THR A 303 -1.63 -6.66 -9.93
N ASP A 304 -1.29 -7.46 -8.92
CA ASP A 304 -0.91 -6.94 -7.59
C ASP A 304 0.31 -6.00 -7.62
N LEU A 305 1.18 -6.17 -8.62
CA LEU A 305 2.45 -5.45 -8.72
C LEU A 305 2.41 -4.30 -9.71
N LYS A 306 1.53 -4.35 -10.73
CA LYS A 306 1.53 -3.39 -11.83
C LYS A 306 0.12 -2.90 -12.15
N PRO A 307 -0.05 -1.60 -12.45
CA PRO A 307 -1.31 -1.08 -12.98
C PRO A 307 -1.71 -1.81 -14.28
N GLY A 308 -2.98 -1.68 -14.68
CA GLY A 308 -3.43 -2.20 -15.97
C GLY A 308 -2.56 -1.71 -17.12
N HIS A 309 -2.32 -2.56 -18.13
CA HIS A 309 -1.35 -2.25 -19.19
C HIS A 309 -1.75 -0.98 -19.95
N TYR A 310 -3.06 -0.75 -20.13
CA TYR A 310 -3.55 0.48 -20.75
C TYR A 310 -3.44 1.71 -19.86
N ARG A 311 -3.55 1.58 -18.53
CA ARG A 311 -3.26 2.67 -17.58
C ARG A 311 -1.78 3.01 -17.58
N GLN A 312 -0.91 2.01 -17.58
CA GLN A 312 0.53 2.22 -17.69
C GLN A 312 0.89 2.92 -19.02
N GLN A 313 0.44 2.38 -20.15
CA GLN A 313 0.62 3.02 -21.47
C GLN A 313 -0.03 4.41 -21.54
N PHE A 314 -1.11 4.65 -20.80
CA PHE A 314 -1.76 5.95 -20.71
C PHE A 314 -0.79 6.98 -20.12
N TYR A 315 -0.31 6.71 -18.91
CA TYR A 315 0.54 7.62 -18.16
C TYR A 315 1.97 7.72 -18.72
N ASP A 316 2.53 6.63 -19.24
CA ASP A 316 3.85 6.65 -19.89
C ASP A 316 3.87 7.60 -21.08
N GLY A 317 2.81 7.56 -21.90
CA GLY A 317 2.66 8.46 -23.04
C GLY A 317 2.45 9.92 -22.62
N VAL A 318 1.69 10.16 -21.54
CA VAL A 318 1.54 11.50 -20.96
C VAL A 318 2.90 12.04 -20.50
N ILE A 319 3.66 11.26 -19.72
CA ILE A 319 4.95 11.71 -19.18
C ILE A 319 5.97 11.94 -20.29
N SER A 320 6.05 11.04 -21.28
CA SER A 320 6.99 11.21 -22.39
C SER A 320 6.75 12.52 -23.13
N GLU A 321 5.50 12.80 -23.48
CA GLU A 321 5.13 14.02 -24.22
C GLU A 321 5.26 15.28 -23.34
N ALA A 322 4.86 15.20 -22.07
CA ALA A 322 5.03 16.30 -21.12
C ALA A 322 6.51 16.67 -20.95
N THR A 323 7.39 15.67 -20.79
CA THR A 323 8.83 15.88 -20.67
C THR A 323 9.41 16.49 -21.94
N THR A 324 9.02 16.04 -23.13
CA THR A 324 9.42 16.67 -24.40
C THR A 324 9.02 18.15 -24.44
N LYS A 325 7.79 18.50 -24.04
CA LYS A 325 7.31 19.88 -24.00
C LYS A 325 8.02 20.73 -22.94
N ILE A 326 8.36 20.15 -21.79
CA ILE A 326 9.12 20.81 -20.72
C ILE A 326 10.53 21.10 -21.20
N SER A 327 11.21 20.13 -21.83
CA SER A 327 12.57 20.30 -22.36
C SER A 327 12.64 21.29 -23.53
N ALA A 328 11.62 21.35 -24.38
CA ALA A 328 11.55 22.30 -25.50
C ALA A 328 11.15 23.73 -25.08
N ARG A 329 10.77 23.95 -23.82
CA ARG A 329 10.27 25.24 -23.33
C ARG A 329 11.43 26.24 -23.18
N THR A 330 11.44 27.27 -24.01
CA THR A 330 12.44 28.36 -23.94
C THR A 330 12.10 29.43 -22.91
N SER A 331 10.83 29.59 -22.52
CA SER A 331 10.39 30.55 -21.50
C SER A 331 9.14 30.09 -20.74
N LEU A 332 9.03 30.53 -19.48
CA LEU A 332 7.90 30.26 -18.59
C LEU A 332 6.73 31.23 -18.88
N ASN A 333 6.06 31.04 -20.01
CA ASN A 333 4.83 31.81 -20.31
C ASN A 333 3.61 31.13 -19.65
N VAL A 334 3.38 31.46 -18.38
CA VAL A 334 2.31 30.89 -17.55
C VAL A 334 0.92 31.11 -18.18
N ASP A 335 0.63 32.28 -18.75
CA ASP A 335 -0.67 32.57 -19.36
C ASP A 335 -0.95 31.71 -20.61
N LYS A 336 0.09 31.42 -21.39
CA LYS A 336 -0.01 30.49 -22.53
C LYS A 336 -0.29 29.07 -22.04
N LEU A 337 0.37 28.62 -20.99
CA LEU A 337 0.15 27.29 -20.40
C LEU A 337 -1.25 27.16 -19.81
N GLU A 338 -1.71 28.17 -19.06
CA GLU A 338 -3.06 28.22 -18.50
C GLU A 338 -4.13 28.12 -19.59
N ARG A 339 -3.99 28.90 -20.67
CA ARG A 339 -4.93 28.83 -21.81
C ARG A 339 -4.94 27.45 -22.48
N ARG A 340 -3.80 26.78 -22.59
CA ARG A 340 -3.69 25.43 -23.17
C ARG A 340 -4.39 24.40 -22.27
N LEU A 341 -4.09 24.42 -20.97
CA LEU A 341 -4.72 23.58 -19.95
C LEU A 341 -6.25 23.73 -19.98
N GLN A 342 -6.74 24.97 -19.91
CA GLN A 342 -8.18 25.27 -19.94
C GLN A 342 -8.84 24.82 -21.25
N THR A 343 -8.17 25.05 -22.39
CA THR A 343 -8.69 24.62 -23.69
C THR A 343 -8.82 23.11 -23.78
N SER A 344 -7.79 22.38 -23.33
CA SER A 344 -7.80 20.92 -23.35
C SER A 344 -8.87 20.35 -22.42
N CYS A 345 -8.95 20.86 -21.18
CA CYS A 345 -9.99 20.49 -20.21
C CYS A 345 -11.40 20.70 -20.79
N ARG A 346 -11.66 21.87 -21.39
CA ARG A 346 -12.94 22.19 -22.03
C ARG A 346 -13.30 21.22 -23.15
N ARG A 347 -12.34 20.83 -23.99
CA ARG A 347 -12.56 19.88 -25.09
C ARG A 347 -12.91 18.49 -24.56
N LEU A 348 -12.18 18.02 -23.56
CA LEU A 348 -12.46 16.74 -22.91
C LEU A 348 -13.84 16.73 -22.26
N ILE A 349 -14.20 17.76 -21.51
CA ILE A 349 -15.52 17.88 -20.85
C ILE A 349 -16.66 17.82 -21.87
N ARG A 350 -16.57 18.60 -22.95
CA ARG A 350 -17.59 18.59 -24.02
C ARG A 350 -17.73 17.22 -24.66
N ARG A 351 -16.65 16.44 -24.72
CA ARG A 351 -16.65 15.11 -25.28
C ARG A 351 -17.24 14.06 -24.33
N ILE A 352 -16.90 14.13 -23.04
CA ILE A 352 -17.43 13.21 -22.03
C ILE A 352 -18.92 13.45 -21.83
N GLN A 353 -19.32 14.72 -21.73
CA GLN A 353 -20.70 15.10 -21.44
C GLN A 353 -21.15 16.29 -22.31
N PRO A 354 -21.68 16.01 -23.53
CA PRO A 354 -22.09 17.05 -24.48
C PRO A 354 -23.22 17.94 -23.97
N VAL A 355 -24.11 17.38 -23.14
CA VAL A 355 -25.24 18.10 -22.53
C VAL A 355 -24.95 18.34 -21.05
N SER A 356 -24.87 19.61 -20.65
CA SER A 356 -24.68 19.96 -19.24
C SER A 356 -25.90 19.52 -18.41
N ASN A 357 -25.64 18.94 -17.24
CA ASN A 357 -26.66 18.55 -16.27
C ASN A 357 -26.34 19.09 -14.85
N ASN A 358 -25.44 20.08 -14.77
CA ASN A 358 -24.94 20.68 -13.51
C ASN A 358 -24.27 19.70 -12.53
N LYS A 359 -23.92 18.50 -12.97
CA LYS A 359 -23.12 17.53 -12.19
C LYS A 359 -21.64 17.61 -12.57
N ASN A 360 -20.81 17.01 -11.74
CA ASN A 360 -19.41 16.79 -12.05
C ASN A 360 -19.28 15.84 -13.25
N VAL A 361 -18.48 16.26 -14.23
CA VAL A 361 -18.25 15.54 -15.49
C VAL A 361 -17.16 14.49 -15.33
N PHE A 362 -16.11 14.80 -14.57
CA PHE A 362 -15.06 13.84 -14.29
C PHE A 362 -14.36 14.10 -12.94
N PHE A 363 -13.73 13.06 -12.42
CA PHE A 363 -12.88 13.09 -11.25
C PHE A 363 -11.41 12.82 -11.61
N MET A 364 -10.52 13.33 -10.78
CA MET A 364 -9.13 12.89 -10.76
C MET A 364 -8.79 12.61 -9.31
N TYR A 365 -8.26 11.43 -9.01
CA TYR A 365 -7.78 11.16 -7.66
C TYR A 365 -6.30 10.85 -7.64
N ILE A 366 -5.64 11.29 -6.58
CA ILE A 366 -4.24 10.97 -6.28
C ILE A 366 -4.24 10.21 -4.96
N ASP A 367 -3.90 8.93 -5.05
CA ASP A 367 -3.72 8.04 -3.92
C ASP A 367 -2.32 8.18 -3.33
N GLU A 368 -2.23 8.03 -2.01
CA GLU A 368 -1.05 8.34 -1.19
C GLU A 368 -0.50 9.76 -1.42
N ALA A 369 -1.41 10.73 -1.50
CA ALA A 369 -1.12 12.14 -1.75
C ALA A 369 -0.25 12.83 -0.69
N HIS A 370 -0.06 12.21 0.48
CA HIS A 370 0.76 12.75 1.57
C HIS A 370 2.23 12.94 1.17
N SER A 371 2.71 12.25 0.15
CA SER A 371 4.04 12.50 -0.43
C SER A 371 4.18 13.91 -1.00
N LEU A 372 3.09 14.54 -1.44
CA LEU A 372 3.10 15.90 -1.99
C LEU A 372 3.16 16.99 -0.92
N THR A 373 2.93 16.65 0.35
CA THR A 373 2.89 17.62 1.45
C THR A 373 4.22 17.78 2.18
N GLN A 374 5.29 17.12 1.70
CA GLN A 374 6.62 17.19 2.29
C GLN A 374 7.10 18.63 2.50
N ALA A 375 7.79 18.85 3.62
CA ALA A 375 8.35 20.15 3.96
C ALA A 375 9.44 20.56 2.97
N ILE A 376 9.58 21.87 2.76
CA ILE A 376 10.57 22.43 1.85
C ILE A 376 11.92 22.49 2.57
N GLU A 377 12.98 22.01 1.92
CA GLU A 377 14.35 22.20 2.40
C GLU A 377 14.72 23.69 2.38
N THR A 378 15.25 24.20 3.49
CA THR A 378 15.58 25.62 3.65
C THR A 378 16.75 26.02 2.74
N GLY A 379 16.59 27.11 1.96
CA GLY A 379 17.71 27.70 1.20
C GLY A 379 17.38 28.21 -0.20
N ASN A 380 16.29 27.75 -0.83
CA ASN A 380 15.88 28.19 -2.17
C ASN A 380 14.85 29.34 -2.08
N LYS A 381 15.28 30.58 -2.37
CA LYS A 381 14.41 31.78 -2.33
C LYS A 381 13.18 31.68 -3.25
N GLY A 382 13.21 30.84 -4.28
CA GLY A 382 12.13 30.62 -5.24
C GLY A 382 11.19 29.45 -4.90
N HIS A 383 11.51 28.64 -3.89
CA HIS A 383 10.72 27.47 -3.48
C HIS A 383 10.05 27.77 -2.13
N LYS A 384 8.81 28.30 -2.19
CA LYS A 384 8.09 28.81 -1.02
C LYS A 384 6.88 27.96 -0.64
N ARG A 385 6.48 27.03 -1.52
CA ARG A 385 5.32 26.14 -1.39
C ARG A 385 5.74 24.69 -1.64
N ASN A 386 5.18 23.76 -0.87
CA ASN A 386 5.31 22.33 -1.17
C ASN A 386 4.53 21.97 -2.45
N GLN A 387 4.72 20.73 -2.93
CA GLN A 387 4.13 20.27 -4.18
C GLN A 387 2.60 20.29 -4.16
N PHE A 388 1.98 19.94 -3.04
CA PHE A 388 0.54 19.98 -2.85
C PHE A 388 -0.02 21.40 -3.08
N HIS A 389 0.60 22.42 -2.49
CA HIS A 389 0.18 23.82 -2.69
C HIS A 389 0.43 24.31 -4.12
N ASN A 390 1.55 23.93 -4.74
CA ASN A 390 1.85 24.28 -6.13
C ASN A 390 0.83 23.63 -7.09
N LEU A 391 0.50 22.35 -6.86
CA LEU A 391 -0.56 21.66 -7.59
C LEU A 391 -1.90 22.36 -7.36
N GLY A 392 -2.29 22.63 -6.11
CA GLY A 392 -3.53 23.34 -5.77
C GLY A 392 -3.69 24.69 -6.49
N LYS A 393 -2.59 25.42 -6.70
CA LYS A 393 -2.57 26.66 -7.50
C LYS A 393 -2.76 26.44 -9.00
N VAL A 394 -2.32 25.31 -9.53
CA VAL A 394 -2.66 24.91 -10.90
C VAL A 394 -4.12 24.50 -10.99
N LEU A 395 -4.63 23.75 -10.01
CA LEU A 395 -6.02 23.31 -9.97
C LEU A 395 -7.02 24.49 -9.85
N SER A 396 -6.63 25.60 -9.21
CA SER A 396 -7.47 26.80 -9.17
C SER A 396 -7.71 27.44 -10.54
N LYS A 397 -6.83 27.18 -11.52
CA LYS A 397 -7.02 27.60 -12.92
C LYS A 397 -8.14 26.84 -13.63
N LEU A 398 -8.63 25.77 -13.01
CA LEU A 398 -9.72 24.92 -13.50
C LEU A 398 -11.00 25.08 -12.66
N VAL A 399 -11.10 26.08 -11.79
CA VAL A 399 -12.25 26.28 -10.89
C VAL A 399 -13.59 26.46 -11.61
N ASP A 400 -13.61 26.97 -12.84
CA ASP A 400 -14.85 27.16 -13.58
C ASP A 400 -15.36 25.86 -14.25
N TYR A 401 -14.61 24.77 -14.20
CA TYR A 401 -14.97 23.50 -14.86
C TYR A 401 -15.64 22.50 -13.91
N PRO A 402 -16.61 21.69 -14.39
CA PRO A 402 -17.35 20.68 -13.62
C PRO A 402 -16.50 19.44 -13.33
N MET A 403 -15.53 19.56 -12.44
CA MET A 403 -14.68 18.45 -12.04
C MET A 403 -14.24 18.56 -10.58
N PHE A 404 -13.85 17.43 -9.99
CA PHE A 404 -13.25 17.37 -8.65
C PHE A 404 -11.89 16.66 -8.67
N PHE A 405 -11.00 17.14 -7.81
CA PHE A 405 -9.71 16.54 -7.51
C PHE A 405 -9.75 15.95 -6.10
N ILE A 406 -9.45 14.66 -5.98
CA ILE A 406 -9.64 13.89 -4.75
C ILE A 406 -8.27 13.41 -4.27
N PHE A 407 -7.87 13.82 -3.08
CA PHE A 407 -6.60 13.40 -2.49
C PHE A 407 -6.88 12.31 -1.46
N LEU A 408 -6.39 11.11 -1.71
CA LEU A 408 -6.50 10.01 -0.75
C LEU A 408 -5.21 9.97 0.06
N SER A 409 -5.37 9.89 1.38
CA SER A 409 -4.23 9.84 2.27
C SER A 409 -4.50 8.88 3.42
N THR A 410 -3.46 8.13 3.76
CA THR A 410 -3.32 7.39 5.00
C THR A 410 -2.68 8.25 6.10
N ASN A 411 -2.04 9.36 5.74
CA ASN A 411 -1.53 10.36 6.67
C ASN A 411 -2.66 11.27 7.14
N SER A 412 -2.74 11.43 8.45
CA SER A 412 -3.75 12.11 9.27
C SER A 412 -3.54 13.58 9.48
N SER A 413 -2.44 14.13 8.99
CA SER A 413 -2.15 15.54 9.12
C SER A 413 -3.17 16.32 8.28
N LEU A 414 -4.37 16.50 8.86
CA LEU A 414 -5.48 17.28 8.34
C LEU A 414 -4.99 18.68 7.99
N LYS A 415 -4.06 19.23 8.80
CA LYS A 415 -3.41 20.52 8.52
C LYS A 415 -2.65 20.55 7.19
N ASP A 416 -2.16 19.43 6.66
CA ASP A 416 -1.30 19.43 5.48
C ASP A 416 -2.10 19.22 4.18
N LEU A 417 -3.16 18.39 4.23
CA LEU A 417 -4.03 18.08 3.08
C LEU A 417 -5.38 18.81 3.10
N ALA A 418 -5.73 19.43 4.22
CA ALA A 418 -6.89 20.30 4.40
C ALA A 418 -6.54 21.46 5.36
N PRO A 419 -5.49 22.27 5.07
CA PRO A 419 -5.07 23.36 5.93
C PRO A 419 -6.23 24.32 6.19
N PRO A 420 -6.42 24.85 7.42
CA PRO A 420 -7.33 25.95 7.67
C PRO A 420 -7.08 27.15 6.74
N ALA A 421 -8.13 27.94 6.47
CA ALA A 421 -8.07 29.03 5.48
C ALA A 421 -6.91 30.02 5.71
N PHE A 422 -6.53 30.29 6.96
CA PHE A 422 -5.44 31.20 7.32
C PHE A 422 -4.03 30.66 7.01
N HIS A 423 -3.85 29.36 6.79
CA HIS A 423 -2.57 28.77 6.40
C HIS A 423 -2.28 28.88 4.90
N TYR A 424 -3.26 29.29 4.09
CA TYR A 424 -3.01 29.60 2.68
C TYR A 424 -2.29 30.94 2.56
N ARG A 425 -0.97 30.90 2.29
CA ARG A 425 -0.06 32.06 2.19
C ARG A 425 -0.36 33.08 1.07
N SER A 426 -1.55 33.08 0.47
CA SER A 426 -1.95 34.12 -0.48
C SER A 426 -3.22 34.82 0.01
N ASP A 427 -3.19 36.15 0.11
CA ASP A 427 -4.35 36.96 0.50
C ASP A 427 -5.61 36.66 -0.33
N ARG A 428 -5.46 36.17 -1.56
CA ARG A 428 -6.57 35.75 -2.43
C ARG A 428 -7.22 34.42 -2.04
N ALA A 429 -6.53 33.56 -1.30
CA ALA A 429 -7.05 32.30 -0.75
C ALA A 429 -7.65 32.48 0.66
N VAL A 430 -7.26 33.56 1.37
CA VAL A 430 -7.77 33.88 2.70
C VAL A 430 -8.99 34.81 2.61
N GLN A 431 -9.07 35.68 1.60
CA GLN A 431 -10.17 36.62 1.46
C GLN A 431 -11.40 35.99 0.80
N GLY A 432 -11.87 34.91 1.44
CA GLY A 432 -13.24 34.43 1.45
C GLY A 432 -13.56 33.22 0.60
N SER A 433 -12.59 32.52 0.02
CA SER A 433 -12.82 31.15 -0.45
C SER A 433 -13.09 30.22 0.74
N GLN A 434 -14.26 29.58 0.76
CA GLN A 434 -14.58 28.53 1.73
C GLN A 434 -13.95 27.21 1.28
N LEU A 435 -13.21 26.56 2.17
CA LEU A 435 -12.60 25.26 1.92
C LEU A 435 -13.65 24.17 1.96
N ILE A 436 -13.51 23.19 1.07
CA ILE A 436 -14.38 22.01 1.05
C ILE A 436 -13.88 21.08 2.16
N PRO A 437 -14.74 20.72 3.14
CA PRO A 437 -14.33 19.88 4.25
C PRO A 437 -13.88 18.50 3.75
N PRO A 438 -12.84 17.90 4.37
CA PRO A 438 -12.40 16.56 4.02
C PRO A 438 -13.43 15.51 4.42
N PHE A 439 -13.46 14.39 3.69
CA PHE A 439 -14.17 13.19 4.14
C PHE A 439 -13.31 12.48 5.17
N THR A 440 -13.76 12.53 6.42
CA THR A 440 -13.13 11.80 7.51
C THR A 440 -13.87 10.51 7.84
N GLU A 441 -15.03 10.20 7.26
CA GLU A 441 -15.79 9.00 7.65
C GLU A 441 -16.10 8.12 6.43
N LEU A 442 -15.83 6.82 6.61
CA LEU A 442 -16.18 5.73 5.71
C LEU A 442 -16.88 4.65 6.56
N PRO A 443 -17.75 3.82 5.96
CA PRO A 443 -18.60 2.93 6.73
C PRO A 443 -17.79 1.84 7.46
N PHE A 444 -18.24 1.52 8.67
CA PHE A 444 -17.79 0.41 9.50
C PHE A 444 -18.76 -0.74 9.42
N ASP A 445 -18.31 -1.92 9.86
CA ASP A 445 -19.18 -3.07 10.12
C ASP A 445 -20.05 -3.44 8.92
N ILE A 446 -19.54 -3.21 7.70
CA ILE A 446 -20.31 -3.37 6.45
C ILE A 446 -20.73 -4.82 6.16
N TYR A 447 -20.32 -5.74 7.02
CA TYR A 447 -20.63 -7.17 6.96
C TYR A 447 -21.42 -7.66 8.18
N GLU A 448 -21.85 -6.78 9.09
CA GLU A 448 -22.58 -7.15 10.31
C GLU A 448 -23.89 -7.91 10.03
N ASP A 449 -24.53 -7.60 8.90
CA ASP A 449 -25.77 -8.28 8.45
C ASP A 449 -25.64 -9.80 8.36
N LYS A 450 -24.40 -10.32 8.25
CA LYS A 450 -24.15 -11.76 8.22
C LYS A 450 -24.37 -12.45 9.56
N VAL A 451 -24.31 -11.71 10.66
CA VAL A 451 -24.42 -12.24 12.03
C VAL A 451 -25.47 -11.51 12.87
N ILE A 452 -26.09 -10.44 12.34
CA ILE A 452 -27.06 -9.62 13.08
C ILE A 452 -28.24 -10.44 13.61
N ASN A 453 -28.69 -11.44 12.85
CA ASN A 453 -29.78 -12.33 13.25
C ASN A 453 -29.39 -13.26 14.42
N GLU A 454 -28.09 -13.48 14.64
CA GLU A 454 -27.57 -14.30 15.73
C GLU A 454 -27.44 -13.53 17.04
N PHE A 455 -27.39 -12.19 17.02
CA PHE A 455 -27.05 -11.37 18.21
C PHE A 455 -27.92 -11.64 19.44
N GLY A 456 -29.20 -11.95 19.26
CA GLY A 456 -30.11 -12.28 20.37
C GLY A 456 -29.82 -13.63 21.05
N SER A 457 -29.11 -14.53 20.36
CA SER A 457 -28.80 -15.90 20.81
C SER A 457 -27.30 -16.22 20.81
N MET A 458 -26.46 -15.26 20.42
CA MET A 458 -25.03 -15.46 20.23
C MET A 458 -24.35 -15.71 21.59
N THR A 459 -23.62 -16.82 21.67
CA THR A 459 -22.79 -17.10 22.84
C THR A 459 -21.50 -16.27 22.80
N LEU A 460 -20.88 -16.05 23.95
CA LEU A 460 -19.57 -15.38 23.99
C LEU A 460 -18.51 -16.15 23.21
N ALA A 461 -18.55 -17.49 23.24
CA ALA A 461 -17.64 -18.34 22.47
C ALA A 461 -17.77 -18.07 20.96
N ARG A 462 -19.01 -18.04 20.45
CA ARG A 462 -19.31 -17.70 19.05
C ARG A 462 -18.81 -16.30 18.69
N ALA A 463 -19.02 -15.31 19.56
CA ALA A 463 -18.56 -13.94 19.33
C ALA A 463 -17.02 -13.82 19.24
N CYS A 464 -16.28 -14.76 19.85
CA CYS A 464 -14.82 -14.80 19.80
C CYS A 464 -14.27 -15.59 18.60
N GLU A 465 -15.11 -16.19 17.77
CA GLU A 465 -14.66 -16.89 16.56
C GLU A 465 -14.18 -15.89 15.51
N VAL A 466 -13.06 -16.20 14.85
CA VAL A 466 -12.41 -15.32 13.88
C VAL A 466 -13.38 -14.89 12.78
N GLU A 467 -14.19 -15.82 12.29
CA GLU A 467 -15.18 -15.58 11.24
C GLU A 467 -16.26 -14.55 11.65
N VAL A 468 -16.54 -14.40 12.94
CA VAL A 468 -17.43 -13.37 13.47
C VAL A 468 -16.66 -12.06 13.66
N MET A 469 -15.48 -12.12 14.29
CA MET A 469 -14.68 -10.92 14.60
C MET A 469 -14.32 -10.11 13.35
N VAL A 470 -13.98 -10.77 12.24
CA VAL A 470 -13.56 -10.08 11.01
C VAL A 470 -14.69 -9.34 10.29
N LEU A 471 -15.96 -9.58 10.66
CA LEU A 471 -17.13 -8.88 10.10
C LEU A 471 -17.23 -7.43 10.59
N PHE A 472 -16.55 -7.12 11.71
CA PHE A 472 -16.56 -5.81 12.35
C PHE A 472 -15.25 -5.06 12.12
N GLY A 473 -15.30 -3.74 12.27
CA GLY A 473 -14.20 -2.83 12.06
C GLY A 473 -13.94 -2.56 10.59
N ARG A 474 -12.69 -2.82 10.16
CA ARG A 474 -12.24 -2.48 8.81
C ARG A 474 -12.77 -3.49 7.80
N PRO A 475 -13.34 -3.04 6.66
CA PRO A 475 -13.76 -3.96 5.60
C PRO A 475 -12.68 -4.93 5.12
N VAL A 476 -11.40 -4.52 5.20
CA VAL A 476 -10.28 -5.34 4.73
C VAL A 476 -10.15 -6.66 5.51
N TRP A 477 -10.51 -6.71 6.80
CA TRP A 477 -10.37 -7.91 7.65
C TRP A 477 -11.21 -9.07 7.13
N TYR A 478 -12.51 -8.82 6.94
CA TYR A 478 -13.42 -9.80 6.35
C TYR A 478 -12.93 -10.25 4.99
N THR A 479 -12.51 -9.31 4.13
CA THR A 479 -12.13 -9.67 2.76
C THR A 479 -10.90 -10.57 2.74
N ILE A 480 -9.87 -10.29 3.55
CA ILE A 480 -8.66 -11.12 3.66
C ILE A 480 -9.04 -12.53 4.10
N HIS A 481 -9.80 -12.65 5.21
CA HIS A 481 -10.23 -13.94 5.73
C HIS A 481 -11.05 -14.74 4.72
N LYS A 482 -11.89 -14.07 3.94
CA LYS A 482 -12.70 -14.71 2.90
C LYS A 482 -11.87 -15.25 1.73
N VAL A 483 -10.81 -14.54 1.33
CA VAL A 483 -9.96 -14.94 0.20
C VAL A 483 -8.95 -16.00 0.61
N ASN A 484 -8.41 -15.90 1.83
CA ASN A 484 -7.55 -16.90 2.40
C ASN A 484 -7.80 -16.99 3.91
N SER A 485 -8.47 -18.07 4.34
CA SER A 485 -8.79 -18.34 5.73
C SER A 485 -7.57 -18.71 6.57
N ASP A 486 -6.49 -19.16 5.93
CA ASP A 486 -5.27 -19.63 6.59
C ASP A 486 -4.34 -18.45 6.96
N VAL A 487 -4.65 -17.25 6.46
CA VAL A 487 -3.95 -16.02 6.85
C VAL A 487 -4.34 -15.65 8.28
N ASP A 488 -3.34 -15.49 9.13
CA ASP A 488 -3.53 -14.91 10.46
C ASP A 488 -3.85 -13.42 10.35
N VAL A 489 -5.14 -13.11 10.33
CA VAL A 489 -5.65 -11.73 10.32
C VAL A 489 -5.25 -10.97 11.58
N PHE A 490 -5.03 -11.65 12.72
CA PHE A 490 -4.55 -10.99 13.93
C PHE A 490 -3.10 -10.59 13.81
N GLU A 491 -2.24 -11.40 13.17
CA GLU A 491 -0.87 -10.99 12.88
C GLU A 491 -0.83 -9.75 11.99
N LEU A 492 -1.68 -9.70 10.96
CA LEU A 492 -1.83 -8.51 10.11
C LEU A 492 -2.36 -7.30 10.89
N ALA A 493 -3.33 -7.50 11.78
CA ALA A 493 -3.85 -6.43 12.62
C ALA A 493 -2.78 -5.94 13.62
N MET A 494 -2.03 -6.84 14.24
CA MET A 494 -0.93 -6.54 15.17
C MET A 494 0.21 -5.84 14.46
N SER A 495 0.58 -6.25 13.25
CA SER A 495 1.62 -5.59 12.47
C SER A 495 1.20 -4.17 12.10
N LYS A 496 -0.07 -3.94 11.78
CA LYS A 496 -0.64 -2.61 11.60
C LYS A 496 -0.65 -1.77 12.88
N LEU A 497 -0.92 -2.37 14.04
CA LEU A 497 -0.92 -1.66 15.33
C LEU A 497 0.49 -1.36 15.86
N SER A 498 1.47 -2.17 15.49
CA SER A 498 2.86 -2.09 16.00
C SER A 498 3.85 -1.52 15.00
N ASN A 499 3.38 -1.01 13.86
CA ASN A 499 4.22 -0.60 12.73
C ASN A 499 5.30 -1.66 12.39
N ASN A 500 4.88 -2.92 12.24
CA ASN A 500 5.74 -4.09 12.02
C ASN A 500 6.87 -4.26 13.06
N ARG A 501 6.67 -3.83 14.31
CA ARG A 501 7.68 -3.90 15.38
C ARG A 501 8.98 -3.17 15.05
N MET A 502 8.90 -2.08 14.26
CA MET A 502 10.08 -1.25 14.01
C MET A 502 10.61 -0.64 15.32
N SER A 503 11.93 -0.79 15.56
CA SER A 503 12.61 -0.26 16.74
C SER A 503 12.41 1.25 16.86
N GLY A 504 12.06 1.74 18.05
CA GLY A 504 11.83 3.16 18.32
C GLY A 504 10.36 3.62 18.30
N HIS A 505 9.41 2.73 17.98
CA HIS A 505 7.97 3.02 17.97
C HIS A 505 7.15 2.24 19.01
N GLU A 506 7.81 1.63 20.00
CA GLU A 506 7.15 0.79 21.01
C GLU A 506 6.13 1.57 21.85
N ALA A 507 6.48 2.78 22.31
CA ALA A 507 5.57 3.64 23.06
C ALA A 507 4.33 4.02 22.24
N ASP A 508 4.51 4.37 20.96
CA ASP A 508 3.41 4.68 20.04
C ASP A 508 2.52 3.45 19.79
N SER A 509 3.13 2.26 19.69
CA SER A 509 2.44 0.97 19.52
C SER A 509 1.64 0.55 20.75
N ILE A 510 2.14 0.83 21.96
CA ILE A 510 1.41 0.59 23.21
C ILE A 510 0.24 1.57 23.33
N LEU A 511 0.49 2.86 23.07
CA LEU A 511 -0.55 3.88 23.01
C LEU A 511 -1.62 3.51 21.96
N ALA A 512 -1.23 2.82 20.88
CA ALA A 512 -2.16 2.25 19.91
C ALA A 512 -3.15 1.27 20.48
N ALA A 513 -2.60 0.22 21.10
CA ALA A 513 -3.37 -0.88 21.62
C ALA A 513 -4.31 -0.37 22.72
N LEU A 514 -3.84 0.55 23.55
CA LEU A 514 -4.63 1.22 24.57
C LEU A 514 -5.70 2.13 23.98
N GLY A 515 -5.39 2.89 22.93
CA GLY A 515 -6.34 3.76 22.23
C GLY A 515 -7.54 3.00 21.67
N VAL A 516 -7.31 1.82 21.09
CA VAL A 516 -8.37 0.94 20.56
C VAL A 516 -9.18 0.29 21.68
N ARG A 517 -8.52 -0.19 22.76
CA ARG A 517 -9.19 -0.92 23.84
C ARG A 517 -9.96 -0.04 24.81
N VAL A 518 -9.48 1.17 25.07
CA VAL A 518 -9.99 2.04 26.16
C VAL A 518 -10.63 3.32 25.63
N GLY A 519 -10.61 3.54 24.31
CA GLY A 519 -11.26 4.70 23.69
C GLY A 519 -10.62 6.03 24.10
N ILE A 520 -9.28 6.10 24.11
CA ILE A 520 -8.55 7.28 24.59
C ILE A 520 -8.87 8.52 23.72
N THR A 521 -9.63 9.44 24.30
CA THR A 521 -9.88 10.78 23.76
C THR A 521 -8.77 11.72 24.21
N PHE A 522 -8.07 12.33 23.25
CA PHE A 522 -7.12 13.40 23.58
C PHE A 522 -7.90 14.69 23.74
N GLU A 523 -7.73 15.35 24.88
CA GLU A 523 -8.29 16.67 25.11
C GLU A 523 -7.52 17.69 24.25
N GLY A 524 -8.15 18.09 23.13
CA GLY A 524 -7.64 19.17 22.30
C GLY A 524 -7.94 20.48 23.01
N LYS A 525 -7.02 20.99 23.83
CA LYS A 525 -7.13 22.37 24.31
C LYS A 525 -7.21 23.29 23.09
N GLU A 526 -8.25 24.11 23.04
CA GLU A 526 -8.47 25.14 22.04
C GLU A 526 -7.23 26.03 21.96
N ILE A 527 -6.63 26.14 20.79
CA ILE A 527 -5.55 27.11 20.56
C ILE A 527 -6.21 28.48 20.46
N THR A 528 -6.32 29.19 21.59
CA THR A 528 -6.46 30.65 21.54
C THR A 528 -5.17 31.22 20.97
N PHE A 529 -5.18 31.52 19.68
CA PHE A 529 -4.13 32.30 19.04
C PHE A 529 -4.18 33.73 19.61
N ASP A 530 -3.43 33.98 20.68
CA ASP A 530 -3.28 35.32 21.22
C ASP A 530 -2.33 36.11 20.30
N GLU A 531 -2.86 37.10 19.57
CA GLU A 531 -2.13 37.90 18.56
C GLU A 531 -0.92 38.67 19.11
N LYS A 532 -0.66 38.63 20.43
CA LYS A 532 0.46 39.35 21.07
C LYS A 532 1.79 38.61 21.10
N SER A 533 1.82 37.29 20.93
CA SER A 533 3.07 36.52 21.11
C SER A 533 4.08 36.68 19.95
N ASN A 534 3.65 37.18 18.79
CA ASN A 534 4.53 37.40 17.63
C ASN A 534 5.39 38.67 17.71
N ARG A 535 5.32 39.47 18.79
CA ARG A 535 6.16 40.68 18.95
C ARG A 535 7.30 40.55 19.97
N ILE A 536 7.39 39.46 20.73
CA ILE A 536 8.43 39.31 21.77
C ILE A 536 9.57 38.36 21.33
N ALA A 537 9.36 37.51 20.31
CA ALA A 537 10.38 36.56 19.84
C ALA A 537 11.47 37.16 18.93
N ALA A 538 11.88 38.41 19.17
CA ALA A 538 12.98 39.05 18.45
C ALA A 538 14.30 39.08 19.23
N ASN A 539 14.30 38.78 20.54
CA ASN A 539 15.52 38.69 21.34
C ASN A 539 15.29 37.72 22.49
N GLU A 540 15.81 36.49 22.38
CA GLU A 540 16.47 35.71 23.44
C GLU A 540 16.58 34.24 23.04
N GLU A 541 17.63 33.60 23.57
CA GLU A 541 18.17 32.32 23.16
C GLU A 541 17.20 31.14 23.31
N LYS A 542 17.36 30.20 22.36
CA LYS A 542 16.92 28.80 22.38
C LYS A 542 16.48 28.26 23.75
N THR A 543 15.18 28.17 23.95
CA THR A 543 14.55 27.01 24.58
C THR A 543 13.27 26.72 23.80
N ALA A 544 13.25 25.57 23.11
CA ALA A 544 12.09 25.08 22.41
C ALA A 544 11.04 24.68 23.46
N VAL A 545 10.12 25.60 23.75
CA VAL A 545 8.99 25.32 24.66
C VAL A 545 8.03 24.37 23.94
N GLU A 546 7.78 23.26 24.62
CA GLU A 546 7.00 22.07 24.26
C GLU A 546 5.49 22.34 24.04
N GLU A 547 5.12 23.23 23.14
CA GLU A 547 3.71 23.48 22.79
C GLU A 547 3.31 22.78 21.47
N GLN A 548 3.22 21.43 21.44
CA GLN A 548 2.46 20.69 20.38
C GLN A 548 2.23 19.16 20.57
N HIS A 549 2.14 18.62 21.78
CA HIS A 549 2.20 17.14 21.95
C HIS A 549 0.94 16.33 21.58
N SER A 550 -0.29 16.79 21.86
CA SER A 550 -1.50 15.94 21.68
C SER A 550 -1.94 15.77 20.23
N TYR A 551 -1.91 16.84 19.42
CA TYR A 551 -2.25 16.79 17.99
C TYR A 551 -1.22 16.00 17.18
N LEU A 552 0.06 16.17 17.50
CA LEU A 552 1.12 15.40 16.85
C LEU A 552 1.00 13.91 17.18
N ALA A 553 0.69 13.57 18.43
CA ALA A 553 0.40 12.18 18.82
C ALA A 553 -0.81 11.64 18.06
N GLN A 554 -1.95 12.34 18.05
CA GLN A 554 -3.15 11.93 17.30
C GLN A 554 -2.87 11.77 15.80
N SER A 555 -2.10 12.67 15.20
CA SER A 555 -1.67 12.56 13.79
C SER A 555 -0.80 11.33 13.59
N LYS A 556 0.18 11.08 14.45
CA LYS A 556 1.00 9.87 14.38
C LYS A 556 0.15 8.60 14.52
N LEU A 557 -0.87 8.59 15.38
CA LEU A 557 -1.73 7.41 15.59
C LEU A 557 -2.65 7.08 14.40
N VAL A 558 -3.17 8.08 13.69
CA VAL A 558 -3.93 7.81 12.46
C VAL A 558 -2.97 7.45 11.30
N GLU A 559 -1.77 8.04 11.25
CA GLU A 559 -0.70 7.78 10.27
C GLU A 559 -0.18 6.34 10.37
N SER A 560 0.07 5.88 11.60
CA SER A 560 0.41 4.49 11.93
C SER A 560 -0.76 3.53 11.74
N HIS A 561 -1.82 3.96 11.07
CA HIS A 561 -2.99 3.17 10.72
C HIS A 561 -3.79 2.68 11.92
N MET A 562 -3.79 3.37 13.06
CA MET A 562 -4.44 2.89 14.27
C MET A 562 -5.77 3.58 14.53
N ARG A 563 -5.84 4.89 14.30
CA ARG A 563 -7.03 5.68 14.59
C ARG A 563 -7.79 6.04 13.31
N VAL A 564 -9.10 5.97 13.41
CA VAL A 564 -10.07 6.44 12.41
C VAL A 564 -10.27 7.92 12.72
N ALA A 565 -10.14 8.79 11.72
CA ALA A 565 -10.45 10.20 11.90
C ALA A 565 -11.96 10.33 12.15
N TYR A 566 -12.37 10.65 13.38
CA TYR A 566 -13.75 11.02 13.67
C TYR A 566 -13.81 12.54 13.82
N SER A 567 -14.69 13.18 13.07
CA SER A 567 -15.02 14.59 13.27
C SER A 567 -16.21 14.63 14.23
N ILE A 568 -16.00 14.95 15.50
CA ILE A 568 -17.13 15.30 16.39
C ILE A 568 -17.52 16.75 16.05
N PRO A 569 -18.75 17.00 15.56
CA PRO A 569 -19.20 18.36 15.28
C PRO A 569 -19.27 19.19 16.56
N GLN A 570 -18.99 20.49 16.45
CA GLN A 570 -18.94 21.48 17.54
C GLN A 570 -20.22 21.59 18.41
N HIS A 571 -21.31 20.91 18.04
CA HIS A 571 -22.61 20.94 18.72
C HIS A 571 -22.98 19.59 19.39
N ARG A 572 -22.04 18.65 19.50
CA ARG A 572 -22.19 17.43 20.31
C ARG A 572 -21.14 17.39 21.43
N GLY A 573 -21.28 18.37 22.32
CA GLY A 573 -20.71 18.49 23.65
C GLY A 573 -21.67 19.30 24.51
#